data_AF-A0A6P1BQZ1-F1
#
_entry.id   AF-A0A6P1BQZ1-F1
#
_cell.length_a   1.000
_cell.length_b   1.000
_cell.length_c   1.000
_cell.angle_alpha   90.00
_cell.angle_beta   90.00
_cell.angle_gamma   90.00
#
_symmetry.space_group_name_H-M   'P 1'
#
loop_
_entity.id
_entity.type
_entity.pdbx_description
1 polymer ?
#
loop_
_entity_poly.entity_id
_entity_poly.type
_entity_poly.pdbx_seq_one_letter_code
_entity_poly.pdbx_strand_id
1 'polypeptide(L)'
;MYKTYDGTDFASEVNASGTNHLNSVAYQNVDTPAAVVLGDTLYVFGRGPGFSEPGNLNRFWYATFDRSTWRSNPVAGTEGLSNGPGAALYKNLIYLFFNDPSGVFFFKRFDGNEGWGADLQVPDTPGNFGNAAPVVFNDTLYILHQGPNGQFLYKTTDGEDNWTSDLAVPNSAGISCAPAAVALSL
;
A
#
# COMPACT_ATOMS: atom_id res chain seq x y z
N MET A 1 -3.73 -16.53 10.74
CA MET A 1 -2.64 -17.22 11.46
C MET A 1 -1.36 -16.50 11.11
N TYR A 2 -0.39 -16.40 12.02
CA TYR A 2 0.92 -15.78 11.72
C TYR A 2 2.07 -16.59 12.34
N LYS A 3 3.28 -16.39 11.80
CA LYS A 3 4.55 -16.89 12.35
C LYS A 3 5.51 -15.72 12.46
N THR A 4 6.32 -15.68 13.52
CA THR A 4 7.44 -14.74 13.65
C THR A 4 8.72 -15.40 13.16
N TYR A 5 9.63 -14.63 12.56
CA TYR A 5 10.96 -15.09 12.14
C TYR A 5 11.99 -14.26 12.89
N ASP A 6 12.93 -14.91 13.56
CA ASP A 6 13.94 -14.24 14.39
C ASP A 6 15.27 -13.95 13.64
N GLY A 7 15.33 -14.29 12.35
CA GLY A 7 16.56 -14.23 11.56
C GLY A 7 17.14 -15.60 11.24
N THR A 8 16.71 -16.64 11.96
CA THR A 8 17.17 -18.02 11.79
C THR A 8 16.04 -19.02 11.63
N ASP A 9 14.99 -18.93 12.45
CA ASP A 9 13.90 -19.90 12.50
C ASP A 9 12.53 -19.22 12.52
N PHE A 10 11.53 -19.89 11.95
CA PHE A 10 10.13 -19.51 12.12
C PHE A 10 9.58 -20.12 13.42
N ALA A 11 8.94 -19.31 14.24
CA ALA A 11 8.20 -19.76 15.41
C ALA A 11 6.99 -20.64 15.04
N SER A 12 6.41 -21.30 16.04
CA SER A 12 5.16 -22.02 15.90
C SER A 12 4.05 -21.12 15.37
N GLU A 13 3.15 -21.70 14.57
CA GLU A 13 1.99 -20.98 14.05
C GLU A 13 1.07 -20.51 15.18
N VAL A 14 0.82 -19.20 15.21
CA VAL A 14 -0.11 -18.60 16.15
C VAL A 14 -1.45 -18.38 15.45
N ASN A 15 -2.49 -19.03 15.98
CA ASN A 15 -3.86 -18.81 15.54
C ASN A 15 -4.32 -17.40 15.94
N ALA A 16 -4.62 -16.57 14.94
CA ALA A 16 -5.16 -15.22 15.16
C ALA A 16 -6.67 -15.26 15.49
N SER A 17 -7.31 -16.44 15.45
CA SER A 17 -8.73 -16.62 15.73
C SER A 17 -8.99 -16.99 17.18
N GLY A 18 -9.28 -15.98 18.00
CA GLY A 18 -9.78 -16.09 19.37
C GLY A 18 -10.73 -14.94 19.69
N THR A 19 -11.64 -15.16 20.65
CA THR A 19 -12.80 -14.32 21.02
C THR A 19 -12.51 -12.87 21.44
N ASN A 20 -11.26 -12.41 21.37
CA ASN A 20 -10.84 -11.04 21.67
C ASN A 20 -10.21 -10.28 20.49
N HIS A 21 -10.09 -10.86 19.29
CA HIS A 21 -9.25 -10.27 18.24
C HIS A 21 -9.76 -10.29 16.79
N LEU A 22 -11.02 -10.66 16.50
CA LEU A 22 -11.53 -10.69 15.12
C LEU A 22 -12.96 -10.13 14.96
N ASN A 23 -13.14 -8.81 15.05
CA ASN A 23 -14.43 -8.19 14.70
C ASN A 23 -14.49 -7.60 13.27
N SER A 24 -13.38 -7.55 12.51
CA SER A 24 -13.44 -7.07 11.12
C SER A 24 -12.16 -7.37 10.33
N VAL A 25 -11.86 -8.65 10.09
CA VAL A 25 -10.74 -8.99 9.21
C VAL A 25 -11.14 -8.73 7.75
N ALA A 26 -10.24 -8.10 6.99
CA ALA A 26 -10.19 -8.36 5.56
C ALA A 26 -9.97 -9.87 5.38
N TYR A 27 -10.98 -10.59 4.91
CA TYR A 27 -10.83 -11.99 4.56
C TYR A 27 -10.50 -12.04 3.06
N GLN A 28 -9.54 -12.89 2.66
CA GLN A 28 -9.12 -13.03 1.26
C GLN A 28 -8.60 -11.73 0.63
N ASN A 29 -7.36 -11.35 0.93
CA ASN A 29 -6.68 -10.36 0.09
C ASN A 29 -6.68 -10.88 -1.36
N VAL A 30 -7.21 -10.08 -2.29
CA VAL A 30 -7.40 -10.47 -3.70
C VAL A 30 -6.30 -9.94 -4.63
N ASP A 31 -5.31 -9.23 -4.08
CA ASP A 31 -4.22 -8.59 -4.83
C ASP A 31 -2.89 -8.65 -4.06
N THR A 32 -1.85 -7.97 -4.55
CA THR A 32 -0.58 -7.84 -3.82
C THR A 32 -0.77 -6.89 -2.62
N PRO A 33 -0.45 -7.32 -1.39
CA PRO A 33 -0.44 -6.42 -0.24
C PRO A 33 0.78 -5.49 -0.26
N ALA A 34 0.68 -4.37 0.45
CA ALA A 34 1.82 -3.50 0.75
C ALA A 34 2.05 -3.45 2.26
N ALA A 35 3.30 -3.30 2.70
CA ALA A 35 3.63 -3.25 4.12
C ALA A 35 4.69 -2.18 4.42
N VAL A 36 4.52 -1.51 5.55
CA VAL A 36 5.46 -0.51 6.10
C VAL A 36 5.47 -0.61 7.62
N VAL A 37 6.57 -0.19 8.24
CA VAL A 37 6.66 -0.05 9.70
C VAL A 37 6.63 1.44 10.02
N LEU A 38 5.76 1.85 10.96
CA LEU A 38 5.74 3.20 11.52
C LEU A 38 5.89 3.08 13.03
N GLY A 39 6.97 3.64 13.56
CA GLY A 39 7.38 3.41 14.94
C GLY A 39 7.59 1.92 15.20
N ASP A 40 6.82 1.36 16.13
CA ASP A 40 6.89 -0.05 16.54
C ASP A 40 5.79 -0.93 15.94
N THR A 41 4.96 -0.36 15.06
CA THR A 41 3.80 -1.04 14.49
C THR A 41 4.05 -1.37 13.02
N LEU A 42 3.89 -2.64 12.66
CA LEU A 42 3.81 -3.10 11.27
C LEU A 42 2.41 -2.84 10.74
N TYR A 43 2.29 -2.16 9.62
CA TYR A 43 1.05 -1.97 8.87
C TYR A 43 1.10 -2.80 7.59
N VAL A 44 0.03 -3.55 7.31
CA VAL A 44 -0.12 -4.35 6.10
C VAL A 44 -1.44 -3.98 5.42
N PHE A 45 -1.35 -3.40 4.24
CA PHE A 45 -2.45 -2.87 3.44
C PHE A 45 -2.90 -3.88 2.39
N GLY A 46 -4.19 -3.92 2.11
CA GLY A 46 -4.73 -4.87 1.15
C GLY A 46 -6.11 -4.52 0.63
N ARG A 47 -6.41 -5.09 -0.53
CA ARG A 47 -7.74 -5.08 -1.14
C ARG A 47 -8.43 -6.41 -0.87
N GLY A 48 -9.68 -6.37 -0.44
CA GLY A 48 -10.48 -7.58 -0.28
C GLY A 48 -11.71 -7.37 0.60
N PRO A 49 -12.64 -8.33 0.64
CA PRO A 49 -13.90 -8.16 1.33
C PRO A 49 -13.77 -8.05 2.85
N GLY A 50 -14.66 -7.24 3.43
CA GLY A 50 -14.87 -7.22 4.88
C GLY A 50 -15.79 -8.36 5.31
N PHE A 51 -15.69 -8.77 6.58
CA PHE A 51 -16.55 -9.83 7.14
C PHE A 51 -18.05 -9.62 6.92
N SER A 52 -18.53 -8.37 7.08
CA SER A 52 -19.94 -8.01 6.89
C SER A 52 -20.35 -7.88 5.42
N GLU A 53 -19.39 -7.85 4.49
CA GLU A 53 -19.62 -7.64 3.05
C GLU A 53 -18.74 -8.60 2.22
N PRO A 54 -18.93 -9.93 2.37
CA PRO A 54 -18.03 -10.95 1.78
C PRO A 54 -17.94 -10.90 0.25
N GLY A 55 -18.91 -10.27 -0.43
CA GLY A 55 -18.92 -10.11 -1.89
C GLY A 55 -18.24 -8.85 -2.41
N ASN A 56 -17.86 -7.90 -1.54
CA ASN A 56 -17.25 -6.66 -1.99
C ASN A 56 -15.72 -6.76 -2.04
N LEU A 57 -15.21 -7.18 -3.20
CA LEU A 57 -13.78 -7.39 -3.42
C LEU A 57 -12.97 -6.09 -3.53
N ASN A 58 -13.61 -4.92 -3.52
CA ASN A 58 -12.92 -3.65 -3.71
C ASN A 58 -12.57 -2.96 -2.40
N ARG A 59 -12.95 -3.49 -1.23
CA ARG A 59 -12.72 -2.78 0.03
C ARG A 59 -11.23 -2.64 0.34
N PHE A 60 -10.86 -1.46 0.83
CA PHE A 60 -9.50 -1.15 1.25
C PHE A 60 -9.37 -1.32 2.76
N TRP A 61 -8.49 -2.23 3.17
CA TRP A 61 -8.24 -2.56 4.57
C TRP A 61 -6.76 -2.50 4.91
N TYR A 62 -6.48 -2.45 6.20
CA TYR A 62 -5.15 -2.67 6.72
C TYR A 62 -5.17 -3.47 8.02
N ALA A 63 -4.13 -4.28 8.20
CA ALA A 63 -3.83 -4.96 9.45
C ALA A 63 -2.66 -4.27 10.15
N THR A 64 -2.69 -4.23 11.48
CA THR A 64 -1.61 -3.72 12.32
C THR A 64 -1.09 -4.82 13.21
N PHE A 65 0.22 -4.84 13.44
CA PHE A 65 0.87 -5.71 14.41
C PHE A 65 1.78 -4.90 15.33
N ASP A 66 1.46 -4.89 16.62
CA ASP A 66 2.15 -4.14 17.68
C ASP A 66 3.18 -4.99 18.44
N ARG A 67 3.72 -6.03 17.79
CA ARG A 67 4.55 -7.10 18.38
C ARG A 67 3.81 -8.10 19.28
N SER A 68 2.53 -7.87 19.58
CA SER A 68 1.74 -8.77 20.43
C SER A 68 0.43 -9.22 19.79
N THR A 69 -0.27 -8.31 19.14
CA THR A 69 -1.62 -8.52 18.64
C THR A 69 -1.77 -8.02 17.22
N TRP A 70 -2.55 -8.75 16.42
CA TRP A 70 -3.02 -8.29 15.13
C TRP A 70 -4.37 -7.59 15.27
N ARG A 71 -4.57 -6.48 14.57
CA ARG A 71 -5.85 -5.78 14.47
C ARG A 71 -6.12 -5.42 13.03
N SER A 72 -7.37 -5.53 12.57
CA SER A 72 -7.77 -5.19 11.20
C SER A 72 -8.72 -4.01 11.20
N ASN A 73 -8.49 -3.07 10.30
CA ASN A 73 -9.15 -1.77 10.26
C ASN A 73 -9.46 -1.39 8.80
N PRO A 74 -10.59 -0.74 8.52
CA PRO A 74 -10.86 -0.21 7.19
C PRO A 74 -10.00 1.04 6.94
N VAL A 75 -9.61 1.25 5.67
CA VAL A 75 -9.13 2.56 5.22
C VAL A 75 -10.35 3.45 4.98
N ALA A 76 -10.75 4.19 6.02
CA ALA A 76 -11.95 5.02 5.98
C ALA A 76 -11.83 6.15 4.93
N GLY A 77 -12.97 6.57 4.38
CA GLY A 77 -13.04 7.66 3.40
C GLY A 77 -12.56 7.29 1.99
N THR A 78 -12.26 6.02 1.72
CA THR A 78 -11.91 5.52 0.38
C THR A 78 -12.98 4.57 -0.13
N GLU A 79 -13.45 4.77 -1.35
CA GLU A 79 -14.54 3.99 -1.96
C GLU A 79 -14.16 2.53 -2.21
N GLY A 80 -12.87 2.29 -2.42
CA GLY A 80 -12.27 0.98 -2.64
C GLY A 80 -11.08 1.06 -3.58
N LEU A 81 -10.61 -0.10 -4.02
CA LEU A 81 -9.48 -0.25 -4.94
C LEU A 81 -9.86 -1.08 -6.16
N SER A 82 -9.26 -0.78 -7.32
CA SER A 82 -9.29 -1.63 -8.51
C SER A 82 -8.06 -2.55 -8.65
N ASN A 83 -7.02 -2.33 -7.85
CA ASN A 83 -5.78 -3.12 -7.77
C ASN A 83 -5.25 -3.15 -6.32
N GLY A 84 -4.14 -3.84 -6.08
CA GLY A 84 -3.43 -3.79 -4.81
C GLY A 84 -2.81 -2.41 -4.54
N PRO A 85 -2.70 -1.98 -3.28
CA PRO A 85 -2.07 -0.72 -2.92
C PRO A 85 -0.54 -0.81 -3.00
N GLY A 86 0.11 0.34 -3.15
CA GLY A 86 1.52 0.57 -2.80
C GLY A 86 1.62 1.37 -1.51
N ALA A 87 2.66 1.14 -0.70
CA ALA A 87 2.88 1.87 0.55
C ALA A 87 4.37 2.21 0.76
N ALA A 88 4.65 3.43 1.23
CA ALA A 88 5.99 3.85 1.67
C ALA A 88 5.89 4.70 2.94
N LEU A 89 6.87 4.58 3.83
CA LEU A 89 7.05 5.50 4.95
C LEU A 89 7.92 6.67 4.49
N TYR A 90 7.43 7.89 4.66
CA TYR A 90 8.16 9.09 4.29
C TYR A 90 7.79 10.25 5.23
N LYS A 91 8.80 10.94 5.79
CA LYS A 91 8.61 12.03 6.76
C LYS A 91 7.63 11.68 7.90
N ASN A 92 7.76 10.48 8.46
CA ASN A 92 6.89 9.93 9.53
C ASN A 92 5.41 9.77 9.16
N LEU A 93 5.08 9.79 7.87
CA LEU A 93 3.75 9.49 7.36
C LEU A 93 3.80 8.24 6.49
N ILE A 94 2.77 7.42 6.58
CA ILE A 94 2.49 6.37 5.60
C ILE A 94 1.84 7.03 4.40
N TYR A 95 2.46 6.90 3.24
CA TYR A 95 1.89 7.25 1.95
C TYR A 95 1.34 5.99 1.30
N LEU A 96 0.05 5.99 0.99
CA LEU A 96 -0.59 4.94 0.21
C LEU A 96 -0.83 5.43 -1.21
N PHE A 97 -0.56 4.57 -2.18
CA PHE A 97 -0.80 4.79 -3.60
C PHE A 97 -1.73 3.71 -4.12
N PHE A 98 -2.81 4.09 -4.79
CA PHE A 98 -3.83 3.14 -5.20
C PHE A 98 -4.68 3.67 -6.34
N ASN A 99 -5.29 2.77 -7.08
CA ASN A 99 -6.32 3.12 -8.04
C ASN A 99 -7.69 2.95 -7.39
N ASP A 100 -8.57 3.92 -7.54
CA ASP A 100 -9.98 3.76 -7.17
C ASP A 100 -10.67 2.70 -8.09
N PRO A 101 -11.94 2.33 -7.84
CA PRO A 101 -12.65 1.39 -8.70
C PRO A 101 -12.84 1.85 -10.15
N SER A 102 -12.71 3.15 -10.46
CA SER A 102 -12.79 3.68 -11.82
C SER A 102 -11.45 3.68 -12.57
N GLY A 103 -10.35 3.37 -11.87
CA GLY A 103 -9.00 3.30 -12.42
C GLY A 103 -8.21 4.62 -12.32
N VAL A 104 -8.75 5.63 -11.65
CA VAL A 104 -8.05 6.89 -11.38
C VAL A 104 -7.02 6.67 -10.27
N PHE A 105 -5.81 7.19 -10.48
CA PHE A 105 -4.69 6.96 -9.58
C PHE A 105 -4.64 8.03 -8.47
N PHE A 106 -4.72 7.57 -7.23
CA PHE A 106 -4.76 8.38 -6.02
C PHE A 106 -3.60 8.08 -5.09
N PHE A 107 -3.35 9.02 -4.19
CA PHE A 107 -2.56 8.81 -2.99
C PHE A 107 -3.27 9.37 -1.76
N LYS A 108 -2.91 8.87 -0.58
CA LYS A 108 -3.33 9.44 0.71
C LYS A 108 -2.27 9.24 1.78
N ARG A 109 -2.42 9.97 2.88
CA ARG A 109 -1.46 10.03 3.99
C ARG A 109 -2.09 9.63 5.31
N PHE A 110 -1.28 9.06 6.20
CA PHE A 110 -1.67 8.66 7.55
C PHE A 110 -0.47 8.68 8.49
N ASP A 111 -0.68 9.17 9.71
CA ASP A 111 0.35 9.37 10.74
C ASP A 111 0.33 8.29 11.84
N GLY A 112 -0.57 7.31 11.74
CA GLY A 112 -0.73 6.25 12.73
C GLY A 112 -1.76 6.53 13.83
N ASN A 113 -2.21 7.78 14.02
CA ASN A 113 -3.02 8.19 15.17
C ASN A 113 -4.27 9.00 14.79
N GLU A 114 -4.17 9.92 13.83
CA GLU A 114 -5.26 10.76 13.35
C GLU A 114 -6.02 10.11 12.18
N GLY A 115 -7.24 10.56 11.90
CA GLY A 115 -8.03 10.01 10.79
C GLY A 115 -7.26 10.05 9.46
N TRP A 116 -7.63 9.15 8.54
CA TRP A 116 -7.08 9.14 7.20
C TRP A 116 -7.22 10.50 6.51
N GLY A 117 -6.15 10.97 5.86
CA GLY A 117 -6.24 12.13 4.97
C GLY A 117 -7.17 11.86 3.78
N ALA A 118 -7.53 12.93 3.06
CA ALA A 118 -8.32 12.82 1.85
C ALA A 118 -7.58 12.01 0.76
N ASP A 119 -8.36 11.40 -0.13
CA ASP A 119 -7.84 10.78 -1.35
C ASP A 119 -7.49 11.91 -2.33
N LEU A 120 -6.22 12.02 -2.69
CA LEU A 120 -5.68 13.06 -3.58
C LEU A 120 -5.24 12.43 -4.90
N GLN A 121 -5.72 12.97 -6.03
CA GLN A 121 -5.34 12.43 -7.33
C GLN A 121 -3.84 12.66 -7.57
N VAL A 122 -3.13 11.64 -8.05
CA VAL A 122 -1.74 11.79 -8.49
C VAL A 122 -1.74 12.68 -9.74
N PRO A 123 -1.09 13.86 -9.69
CA PRO A 123 -1.21 14.85 -10.76
C PRO A 123 -0.55 14.38 -12.05
N ASP A 124 -1.06 14.87 -13.17
CA ASP A 124 -0.55 14.63 -14.52
C ASP A 124 -0.22 13.17 -14.81
N THR A 125 -1.07 12.25 -14.30
CA THR A 125 -0.91 10.81 -14.47
C THR A 125 -2.13 10.28 -15.22
N PRO A 126 -1.99 9.86 -16.49
CA PRO A 126 -3.12 9.40 -17.32
C PRO A 126 -3.74 8.09 -16.82
N GLY A 127 -3.09 7.41 -15.88
CA GLY A 127 -3.57 6.23 -15.18
C GLY A 127 -2.39 5.37 -14.71
N ASN A 128 -2.66 4.47 -13.77
CA ASN A 128 -1.74 3.43 -13.34
C ASN A 128 -2.40 2.06 -13.60
N PHE A 129 -1.74 1.20 -14.36
CA PHE A 129 -2.33 -0.05 -14.87
C PHE A 129 -1.88 -1.29 -14.10
N GLY A 130 -1.52 -1.11 -12.82
CA GLY A 130 -1.19 -2.16 -11.87
C GLY A 130 -1.10 -1.59 -10.46
N ASN A 131 -0.31 -2.22 -9.59
CA ASN A 131 0.00 -1.64 -8.28
C ASN A 131 1.19 -0.68 -8.46
N ALA A 132 1.19 0.45 -7.75
CA ALA A 132 2.36 1.31 -7.71
C ALA A 132 3.40 0.76 -6.72
N ALA A 133 4.67 1.01 -6.98
CA ALA A 133 5.78 0.73 -6.08
C ALA A 133 6.41 2.04 -5.59
N PRO A 134 5.88 2.63 -4.51
CA PRO A 134 6.49 3.79 -3.89
C PRO A 134 7.75 3.40 -3.09
N VAL A 135 8.78 4.24 -3.13
CA VAL A 135 10.03 4.04 -2.39
C VAL A 135 10.67 5.39 -2.08
N VAL A 136 11.28 5.53 -0.91
CA VAL A 136 12.04 6.73 -0.55
C VAL A 136 13.51 6.51 -0.86
N PHE A 137 14.12 7.43 -1.60
CA PHE A 137 15.54 7.44 -1.88
C PHE A 137 16.05 8.88 -1.87
N ASN A 138 17.13 9.14 -1.12
CA ASN A 138 17.71 10.49 -0.95
C ASN A 138 16.66 11.56 -0.61
N ASP A 139 15.90 11.32 0.46
CA ASP A 139 14.84 12.22 0.95
C ASP A 139 13.78 12.60 -0.10
N THR A 140 13.62 11.77 -1.13
CA THR A 140 12.64 11.96 -2.20
C THR A 140 11.77 10.72 -2.31
N LEU A 141 10.45 10.93 -2.42
CA LEU A 141 9.51 9.85 -2.63
C LEU A 141 9.38 9.59 -4.14
N TYR A 142 9.84 8.42 -4.57
CA TYR A 142 9.67 7.91 -5.92
C TYR A 142 8.43 7.03 -5.99
N ILE A 143 7.67 7.14 -7.07
CA ILE A 143 6.50 6.31 -7.36
C ILE A 143 6.75 5.65 -8.70
N LEU A 144 7.05 4.36 -8.70
CA LEU A 144 7.21 3.57 -9.92
C LEU A 144 5.87 2.91 -10.28
N HIS A 145 5.45 3.01 -11.53
CA HIS A 145 4.15 2.47 -11.97
C HIS A 145 4.12 2.11 -13.46
N GLN A 146 3.06 1.43 -13.86
CA GLN A 146 2.82 1.07 -15.25
C GLN A 146 1.92 2.12 -15.92
N GLY A 147 2.38 2.66 -17.06
CA GLY A 147 1.58 3.54 -17.90
C GLY A 147 0.56 2.79 -18.77
N PRO A 148 -0.38 3.51 -19.43
CA PRO A 148 -1.48 2.92 -20.21
C PRO A 148 -1.06 1.98 -21.33
N ASN A 149 0.16 2.14 -21.87
CA ASN A 149 0.67 1.29 -22.95
C ASN A 149 1.77 0.33 -22.46
N GLY A 150 1.75 -0.05 -21.18
CA GLY A 150 2.75 -0.95 -20.59
C GLY A 150 4.12 -0.28 -20.36
N GLN A 151 4.19 1.04 -20.41
CA GLN A 151 5.44 1.77 -20.15
C GLN A 151 5.83 1.61 -18.69
N PHE A 152 7.13 1.49 -18.41
CA PHE A 152 7.64 1.54 -17.05
C PHE A 152 8.00 2.99 -16.71
N LEU A 153 7.19 3.60 -15.85
CA LEU A 153 7.25 5.02 -15.54
C LEU A 153 7.61 5.23 -14.07
N TYR A 154 8.16 6.40 -13.78
CA TYR A 154 8.30 6.90 -12.43
C TYR A 154 7.99 8.40 -12.35
N LYS A 155 7.54 8.82 -11.17
CA LYS A 155 7.46 10.22 -10.75
C LYS A 155 8.15 10.39 -9.40
N THR A 156 8.50 11.63 -9.07
CA THR A 156 8.98 12.00 -7.74
C THR A 156 8.13 13.09 -7.13
N THR A 157 8.05 13.07 -5.80
CA THR A 157 7.47 14.14 -4.99
C THR A 157 8.26 14.36 -3.71
N ASP A 158 8.15 15.56 -3.14
CA ASP A 158 8.58 15.87 -1.79
C ASP A 158 7.55 15.51 -0.71
N GLY A 159 6.45 14.85 -1.10
CA GLY A 159 5.36 14.40 -0.24
C GLY A 159 4.19 15.38 -0.12
N GLU A 160 4.27 16.50 -0.82
CA GLU A 160 3.26 17.56 -0.87
C GLU A 160 2.82 17.80 -2.33
N ASP A 161 2.74 19.05 -2.76
CA ASP A 161 2.24 19.42 -4.09
C ASP A 161 3.34 19.52 -5.15
N ASN A 162 4.61 19.27 -4.78
CA ASN A 162 5.72 19.29 -5.74
C ASN A 162 5.86 17.91 -6.39
N TRP A 163 5.38 17.78 -7.62
CA TRP A 163 5.44 16.55 -8.41
C TRP A 163 6.20 16.76 -9.72
N THR A 164 6.89 15.73 -10.18
CA THR A 164 7.39 15.70 -11.57
C THR A 164 6.31 15.20 -12.54
N SER A 165 6.52 15.47 -13.84
CA SER A 165 5.86 14.71 -14.89
C SER A 165 6.28 13.24 -14.85
N ASP A 166 5.53 12.38 -15.55
CA ASP A 166 5.94 10.99 -15.77
C ASP A 166 7.27 10.95 -16.52
N LEU A 167 8.22 10.18 -16.01
CA LEU A 167 9.50 9.89 -16.64
C LEU A 167 9.60 8.40 -16.92
N ALA A 168 10.13 8.04 -18.09
CA ALA A 168 10.41 6.64 -18.39
C ALA A 168 11.59 6.16 -17.54
N VAL A 169 11.48 4.96 -16.97
CA VAL A 169 12.64 4.27 -16.40
C VAL A 169 13.60 3.96 -17.56
N PRO A 170 14.84 4.47 -17.54
CA PRO A 170 15.76 4.33 -18.66
C PRO A 170 16.14 2.87 -18.87
N ASN A 171 16.45 2.53 -20.13
CA ASN A 171 16.85 1.17 -20.52
C ASN A 171 15.82 0.07 -20.17
N SER A 172 14.52 0.42 -20.15
CA SER A 172 13.43 -0.53 -19.90
C SER A 172 12.66 -0.83 -21.19
N ALA A 173 12.16 -2.06 -21.31
CA ALA A 173 11.26 -2.48 -22.40
C ALA A 173 9.78 -2.28 -22.06
N GLY A 174 9.48 -1.59 -20.96
CA GLY A 174 8.15 -1.59 -20.33
C GLY A 174 7.95 -2.75 -19.34
N ILE A 175 6.75 -2.83 -18.78
CA ILE A 175 6.32 -3.84 -17.81
C ILE A 175 4.89 -4.28 -18.14
N SER A 176 4.55 -5.53 -17.80
CA SER A 176 3.21 -6.11 -17.99
C SER A 176 2.47 -6.35 -16.67
N CYS A 177 3.10 -6.06 -15.54
CA CYS A 177 2.58 -6.23 -14.18
C CYS A 177 3.14 -5.12 -13.28
N ALA A 178 2.68 -5.09 -12.03
CA ALA A 178 3.15 -4.14 -11.03
C ALA A 178 4.68 -4.22 -10.82
N PRO A 179 5.39 -3.07 -10.76
CA PRO A 179 6.78 -3.05 -10.33
C PRO A 179 6.91 -3.37 -8.83
N ALA A 180 8.15 -3.64 -8.41
CA ALA A 180 8.57 -3.64 -7.02
C ALA A 180 9.80 -2.75 -6.89
N ALA A 181 9.94 -2.05 -5.78
CA ALA A 181 11.04 -1.12 -5.54
C ALA A 181 11.58 -1.27 -4.12
N VAL A 182 12.90 -1.15 -4.00
CA VAL A 182 13.60 -1.12 -2.71
C VAL A 182 14.73 -0.11 -2.83
N ALA A 183 14.95 0.65 -1.76
CA ALA A 183 16.09 1.53 -1.61
C ALA A 183 16.90 1.07 -0.40
N LEU A 184 18.21 1.20 -0.52
CA LEU A 184 19.15 0.92 0.56
C LEU A 184 19.79 2.25 0.93
N SER A 185 19.67 2.67 2.19
CA SER A 185 20.59 3.66 2.73
C SER A 185 21.91 2.96 3.05
N LEU A 186 22.96 3.31 2.31
CA LEU A 186 24.33 2.89 2.61
C LEU A 186 24.90 3.70 3.78
#